data_AF-A0A9D1EQK5-F1
#
_entry.id   AF-A0A9D1EQK5-F1
#
_cell.length_a   1.000
_cell.length_b   1.000
_cell.length_c   1.000
_cell.angle_alpha   90.00
_cell.angle_beta   90.00
_cell.angle_gamma   90.00
#
_symmetry.space_group_name_H-M   'P 1'
#
loop_
_entity.id
_entity.type
_entity.pdbx_description
1 polymer ?
#
loop_
_entity_poly.entity_id
_entity_poly.type
_entity_poly.pdbx_seq_one_letter_code
_entity_poly.pdbx_strand_id
1 'polypeptide(L)'
;MAKTFNINGACSPSRHYVVSLASRLRAIRAMIDKGEYYKARQYGKTTTQQALTDYLKNDYTVMGLDFQRISALSFESEPLFVAAFSEELLYFVKELPEKVRERLQAFMEGTAR
;
A
#
# COMPACT_ATOMS: atom_id res chain seq x y z
N MET A 1 -7.76 10.17 30.73
CA MET A 1 -6.44 10.67 30.27
C MET A 1 -6.66 11.76 29.24
N ALA A 2 -5.86 12.82 29.26
CA ALA A 2 -5.87 13.83 28.21
C ALA A 2 -5.23 13.28 26.93
N LYS A 3 -5.72 13.72 25.76
CA LYS A 3 -5.12 13.35 24.46
C LYS A 3 -3.73 13.96 24.30
N THR A 4 -2.86 13.32 23.52
CA THR A 4 -1.49 13.80 23.25
C THR A 4 -1.28 14.07 21.76
N PHE A 5 -0.24 14.86 21.43
CA PHE A 5 0.23 14.98 20.05
C PHE A 5 1.13 13.79 19.70
N ASN A 6 0.96 13.26 18.49
CA ASN A 6 1.79 12.18 17.96
C ASN A 6 2.33 12.56 16.59
N ILE A 7 3.65 12.48 16.44
CA ILE A 7 4.36 12.72 15.17
C ILE A 7 5.00 11.44 14.61
N ASN A 8 4.99 10.35 15.38
CA ASN A 8 5.62 9.08 15.03
C ASN A 8 4.56 8.02 14.72
N GLY A 9 4.61 7.43 13.53
CA GLY A 9 3.68 6.36 13.13
C GLY A 9 2.22 6.80 13.00
N ALA A 10 1.29 5.85 13.09
CA ALA A 10 -0.14 6.09 12.94
C ALA A 10 -0.77 6.72 14.19
N CYS A 11 -1.69 7.67 14.00
CA CYS A 11 -2.43 8.27 15.11
C CYS A 11 -3.68 7.45 15.45
N SER A 12 -3.94 7.25 16.75
CA SER A 12 -5.18 6.66 17.24
C SER A 12 -6.13 7.76 17.77
N PRO A 13 -7.37 7.91 17.26
CA PRO A 13 -8.29 8.97 17.69
C PRO A 13 -8.67 8.95 19.17
N SER A 14 -8.61 7.78 19.81
CA SER A 14 -8.88 7.61 21.25
C SER A 14 -7.73 8.12 22.13
N ARG A 15 -6.52 8.23 21.58
CA ARG A 15 -5.30 8.61 22.32
C ARG A 15 -4.72 9.95 21.89
N HIS A 16 -4.85 10.30 20.61
CA HIS A 16 -4.15 11.44 20.00
C HIS A 16 -5.10 12.51 19.48
N TYR A 17 -4.62 13.75 19.43
CA TYR A 17 -5.28 14.80 18.65
C TYR A 17 -5.14 14.49 17.17
N VAL A 18 -6.29 14.29 16.49
CA VAL A 18 -6.36 13.94 15.07
C VAL A 18 -7.33 14.90 14.39
N VAL A 19 -6.88 15.53 13.31
CA VAL A 19 -7.74 16.34 12.45
C VAL A 19 -8.58 15.44 11.56
N SER A 20 -9.80 15.86 11.22
CA SER A 20 -10.63 15.10 10.29
C SER A 20 -9.95 14.97 8.93
N LEU A 21 -9.85 13.73 8.43
CA LEU A 21 -9.27 13.44 7.12
C LEU A 21 -10.33 13.37 6.00
N ALA A 22 -11.61 13.51 6.31
CA ALA A 22 -12.70 13.19 5.38
C ALA A 22 -12.63 13.96 4.05
N SER A 23 -12.39 15.27 4.09
CA SER A 23 -12.26 16.09 2.86
C SER A 23 -11.04 15.68 2.02
N ARG A 24 -9.93 15.36 2.68
CA ARG A 24 -8.71 14.90 2.03
C ARG A 24 -8.88 13.52 1.41
N LEU A 25 -9.53 12.59 2.10
CA LEU A 25 -9.82 11.25 1.57
C LEU A 25 -10.72 11.31 0.33
N ARG A 26 -11.74 12.18 0.32
CA ARG A 26 -12.56 12.43 -0.88
C ARG A 26 -11.74 12.95 -2.06
N ALA A 27 -10.85 13.91 -1.82
CA ALA A 27 -9.99 14.44 -2.87
C ALA A 27 -9.03 13.37 -3.42
N ILE A 28 -8.42 12.56 -2.54
CA ILE A 28 -7.54 11.46 -2.95
C ILE A 28 -8.33 10.41 -3.73
N ARG A 29 -9.53 10.03 -3.31
CA ARG A 29 -10.39 9.11 -4.06
C ARG A 29 -10.70 9.65 -5.45
N ALA A 30 -11.08 10.91 -5.58
CA ALA A 30 -11.34 11.51 -6.89
C ALA A 30 -10.13 11.49 -7.84
N MET A 31 -8.90 11.48 -7.30
CA MET A 31 -7.67 11.25 -8.09
C MET A 31 -7.52 9.78 -8.48
N ILE A 32 -7.73 8.86 -7.54
CA ILE A 32 -7.66 7.41 -7.77
C ILE A 32 -8.69 6.97 -8.81
N ASP A 33 -9.92 7.49 -8.73
CA ASP A 33 -11.00 7.23 -9.69
C ASP A 33 -10.61 7.64 -11.13
N LYS A 34 -9.67 8.60 -11.27
CA LYS A 34 -9.10 9.05 -12.55
C LYS A 34 -7.81 8.32 -12.97
N GLY A 35 -7.33 7.38 -12.16
CA GLY A 35 -6.04 6.71 -12.37
C GLY A 35 -4.82 7.57 -12.02
N GLU A 36 -5.00 8.67 -11.30
CA GLU A 36 -3.89 9.54 -10.85
C GLU A 36 -3.26 9.02 -9.56
N TYR A 37 -1.99 9.37 -9.33
CA TYR A 37 -1.26 8.97 -8.12
C TYR A 37 -1.24 10.06 -7.05
N TYR A 38 -1.34 9.65 -5.78
CA TYR A 38 -1.20 10.53 -4.63
C TYR A 38 0.10 10.27 -3.86
N LYS A 39 0.84 11.33 -3.54
CA LYS A 39 2.06 11.26 -2.71
C LYS A 39 1.95 12.16 -1.48
N ALA A 40 1.99 11.56 -0.29
CA ALA A 40 1.94 12.30 0.97
C ALA A 40 3.26 13.04 1.27
N ARG A 41 3.28 14.38 1.15
CA ARG A 41 4.50 15.20 1.34
C ARG A 41 4.82 15.60 2.79
N GLN A 42 3.93 15.42 3.77
CA GLN A 42 4.07 15.98 5.14
C GLN A 42 3.85 14.92 6.25
N TYR A 43 3.76 15.32 7.52
CA TYR A 43 3.43 14.44 8.65
C TYR A 43 2.06 13.77 8.50
N GLY A 44 1.88 12.64 9.19
CA GLY A 44 0.62 11.89 9.16
C GLY A 44 0.43 11.03 7.90
N LYS A 45 1.52 10.67 7.19
CA LYS A 45 1.46 9.78 6.02
C LYS A 45 0.84 8.43 6.37
N THR A 46 1.36 7.78 7.41
CA THR A 46 0.90 6.47 7.88
C THR A 46 -0.56 6.53 8.33
N THR A 47 -0.94 7.55 9.08
CA THR A 47 -2.36 7.78 9.47
C THR A 47 -3.26 7.97 8.26
N THR A 48 -2.81 8.75 7.26
CA THR A 48 -3.58 8.99 6.04
C THR A 48 -3.71 7.73 5.19
N GLN A 49 -2.63 6.96 5.01
CA GLN A 49 -2.66 5.69 4.29
C GLN A 49 -3.60 4.70 4.97
N GLN A 50 -3.52 4.54 6.30
CA GLN A 50 -4.39 3.62 7.02
C GLN A 50 -5.87 4.01 6.89
N ALA A 51 -6.19 5.29 7.06
CA ALA A 51 -7.55 5.78 6.86
C ALA A 51 -8.03 5.65 5.40
N LEU A 52 -7.13 5.79 4.43
CA LEU A 52 -7.45 5.62 3.01
C LEU A 52 -7.73 4.16 2.65
N THR A 53 -6.96 3.21 3.21
CA THR A 53 -7.24 1.78 3.06
C THR A 53 -8.66 1.46 3.54
N ASP A 54 -9.02 1.93 4.74
CA ASP A 54 -10.37 1.73 5.28
C ASP A 54 -11.47 2.43 4.47
N TYR A 55 -11.16 3.59 3.88
CA TYR A 55 -12.09 4.36 3.08
C TYR A 55 -12.38 3.73 1.71
N LEU A 56 -11.39 3.05 1.13
CA LEU A 56 -11.49 2.48 -0.23
C LEU A 56 -11.91 1.00 -0.26
N LYS A 57 -11.79 0.27 0.85
CA LYS A 57 -11.93 -1.21 0.89
C LYS A 57 -13.24 -1.79 0.33
N ASN A 58 -14.31 -1.01 0.29
CA ASN A 58 -15.59 -1.48 -0.25
C ASN A 58 -15.68 -1.36 -1.78
N ASP A 59 -14.87 -0.48 -2.36
CA ASP A 59 -14.90 -0.16 -3.80
C ASP A 59 -13.62 -0.63 -4.53
N TYR A 60 -12.54 -0.88 -3.77
CA TYR A 60 -11.22 -1.23 -4.29
C TYR A 60 -10.58 -2.37 -3.50
N THR A 61 -9.88 -3.24 -4.23
CA THR A 61 -8.84 -4.10 -3.64
C THR A 61 -7.62 -3.25 -3.33
N VAL A 62 -7.45 -2.86 -2.07
CA VAL A 62 -6.29 -2.08 -1.62
C VAL A 62 -5.15 -3.02 -1.25
N MET A 63 -3.99 -2.83 -1.87
CA MET A 63 -2.78 -3.63 -1.63
C MET A 63 -1.71 -2.76 -0.96
N GLY A 64 -1.19 -3.21 0.17
CA GLY A 64 -0.04 -2.60 0.83
C GLY A 64 1.25 -3.29 0.38
N LEU A 65 2.23 -2.50 -0.08
CA LEU A 65 3.54 -2.99 -0.50
C LEU A 65 4.63 -2.32 0.32
N ASP A 66 5.58 -3.12 0.80
CA ASP A 66 6.74 -2.66 1.55
C ASP A 66 8.03 -3.22 0.94
N PHE A 67 8.70 -2.38 0.15
CA PHE A 67 9.95 -2.74 -0.51
C PHE A 67 11.12 -2.99 0.47
N GLN A 68 10.99 -2.63 1.75
CA GLN A 68 12.02 -2.91 2.74
C GLN A 68 12.21 -4.41 3.01
N ARG A 69 11.25 -5.25 2.60
CA ARG A 69 11.34 -6.72 2.71
C ARG A 69 12.14 -7.35 1.58
N ILE A 70 12.27 -6.67 0.46
CA ILE A 70 13.00 -7.16 -0.72
C ILE A 70 14.50 -6.97 -0.47
N SER A 71 15.26 -8.06 -0.59
CA SER A 71 16.72 -8.03 -0.43
C SER A 71 17.38 -7.10 -1.46
N ALA A 72 18.47 -6.43 -1.07
CA ALA A 72 19.26 -5.58 -1.96
C ALA A 72 19.71 -6.31 -3.25
N LEU A 73 20.04 -7.61 -3.14
CA LEU A 73 20.41 -8.44 -4.29
C LEU A 73 19.29 -8.53 -5.32
N SER A 74 18.03 -8.51 -4.88
CA SER A 74 16.88 -8.56 -5.77
C SER A 74 16.77 -7.30 -6.64
N PHE A 75 17.45 -6.20 -6.30
CA PHE A 75 17.47 -4.98 -7.10
C PHE A 75 18.61 -4.93 -8.12
N GLU A 76 19.46 -5.96 -8.21
CA GLU A 76 20.60 -5.97 -9.13
C GLU A 76 20.21 -6.14 -10.59
N SER A 77 19.08 -6.80 -10.86
CA SER A 77 18.59 -6.99 -12.22
C SER A 77 17.06 -7.04 -12.27
N GLU A 78 16.52 -6.72 -13.45
CA GLU A 78 15.07 -6.77 -13.69
C GLU A 78 14.47 -8.15 -13.38
N PRO A 79 15.03 -9.30 -13.82
CA PRO A 79 14.44 -10.61 -13.52
C PRO A 79 14.41 -10.92 -12.03
N LEU A 80 15.48 -10.60 -11.29
CA LEU A 80 15.53 -10.81 -9.84
C LEU A 80 14.51 -9.94 -9.11
N PHE A 81 14.35 -8.69 -9.55
CA PHE A 81 13.38 -7.77 -8.96
C PHE A 81 11.96 -8.24 -9.20
N VAL A 82 11.63 -8.62 -10.44
CA VAL A 82 10.29 -9.06 -10.82
C VAL A 82 9.91 -10.37 -10.11
N ALA A 83 10.85 -11.31 -9.94
CA ALA A 83 10.64 -12.53 -9.17
C ALA A 83 10.33 -12.23 -7.69
N ALA A 84 11.18 -11.44 -7.02
CA ALA A 84 10.98 -11.08 -5.61
C ALA A 84 9.72 -10.22 -5.39
N PHE A 85 9.43 -9.30 -6.31
CA PHE A 85 8.22 -8.50 -6.27
C PHE A 85 6.95 -9.36 -6.45
N SER A 86 7.01 -10.36 -7.33
CA SER A 86 5.90 -11.29 -7.55
C SER A 86 5.65 -12.17 -6.33
N GLU A 87 6.71 -12.64 -5.68
CA GLU A 87 6.63 -13.39 -4.42
C GLU A 87 5.96 -12.54 -3.31
N GLU A 88 6.40 -11.29 -3.12
CA GLU A 88 5.80 -10.37 -2.14
C GLU A 88 4.30 -10.13 -2.43
N LEU A 89 3.91 -9.94 -3.70
CA LEU A 89 2.52 -9.79 -4.08
C LEU A 89 1.69 -11.05 -3.79
N LEU A 90 2.20 -12.24 -4.14
CA LEU A 90 1.53 -13.51 -3.88
C LEU A 90 1.37 -13.78 -2.38
N TYR A 91 2.33 -13.35 -1.57
CA TYR A 91 2.28 -13.49 -0.11
C TYR A 91 1.23 -12.58 0.53
N PHE A 92 1.14 -11.31 0.10
CA PHE A 92 0.30 -10.31 0.77
C PHE A 92 -1.12 -10.22 0.23
N VAL A 93 -1.34 -10.52 -1.04
CA VAL A 93 -2.64 -10.33 -1.70
C VAL A 93 -3.42 -11.63 -1.67
N LYS A 94 -4.33 -11.74 -0.70
CA LYS A 94 -5.14 -12.95 -0.48
C LYS A 94 -6.02 -13.30 -1.68
N GLU A 95 -6.59 -12.28 -2.32
CA GLU A 95 -7.54 -12.42 -3.41
C GLU A 95 -6.98 -11.76 -4.67
N LEU A 96 -6.35 -12.56 -5.51
CA LEU A 96 -5.91 -12.19 -6.85
C LEU A 96 -6.78 -12.92 -7.87
N PRO A 97 -7.15 -12.29 -8.99
CA PRO A 97 -7.73 -13.02 -10.12
C PRO A 97 -6.78 -14.14 -10.55
N GLU A 98 -7.30 -15.32 -10.83
CA GLU A 98 -6.47 -16.51 -11.12
C GLU A 98 -5.42 -16.26 -12.21
N LYS A 99 -5.82 -15.60 -13.30
CA LYS A 99 -4.89 -15.23 -14.39
C LYS A 99 -3.71 -14.35 -13.93
N VAL A 100 -3.93 -13.50 -12.94
CA VAL A 100 -2.87 -12.65 -12.37
C VAL A 100 -1.97 -13.49 -11.47
N ARG A 101 -2.56 -14.37 -10.65
CA ARG A 101 -1.83 -15.30 -9.79
C ARG A 101 -0.91 -16.21 -10.60
N GLU A 102 -1.42 -16.87 -11.64
CA GLU A 102 -0.64 -17.73 -12.53
C GLU A 102 0.56 -16.97 -13.14
N ARG A 103 0.33 -15.72 -13.57
CA ARG A 103 1.40 -14.92 -14.17
C ARG A 103 2.47 -14.51 -13.16
N LEU A 104 2.09 -14.17 -11.92
CA LEU A 104 3.03 -13.87 -10.84
C LEU A 104 3.84 -15.12 -10.44
N GLN A 105 3.21 -16.29 -10.42
CA GLN A 105 3.92 -17.57 -10.18
C GLN A 105 4.95 -17.84 -11.27
N ALA A 106 4.59 -17.64 -12.54
CA ALA A 106 5.52 -17.82 -13.64
C ALA A 106 6.72 -16.84 -13.58
N PHE A 107 6.52 -15.61 -13.11
CA PHE A 107 7.63 -14.68 -12.84
C PHE A 107 8.53 -15.13 -11.69
N MET A 108 7.93 -15.62 -10.61
CA MET A 108 8.66 -16.17 -9.46
C MET A 108 9.51 -17.39 -9.84
N GLU A 109 8.99 -18.25 -10.72
CA GLU A 109 9.67 -19.46 -11.22
C GLU A 109 10.68 -19.18 -12.35
N GLY A 110 10.74 -17.94 -12.85
CA GLY A 110 11.59 -17.56 -13.99
C GLY A 110 11.16 -18.17 -15.32
N THR A 111 9.91 -18.63 -15.44
CA THR A 111 9.34 -19.23 -16.65
C THR A 111 8.60 -18.22 -17.53
N ALA A 112 8.25 -17.06 -16.97
CA ALA A 112 7.66 -15.93 -17.69
C ALA A 112 8.72 -15.09 -18.43
N ARG A 113 8.31 -14.52 -19.57
CA ARG A 113 9.03 -13.45 -20.27
C ARG A 113 8.42 -12.08 -19.94
#